data_AF-A0AAW0DF81-F1
#
_entry.id   AF-A0AAW0DF81-F1
#
_cell.length_a   1.000
_cell.length_b   1.000
_cell.length_c   1.000
_cell.angle_alpha   90.00
_cell.angle_beta   90.00
_cell.angle_gamma   90.00
#
_symmetry.space_group_name_H-M   'P 1'
#
loop_
_entity.id
_entity.type
_entity.pdbx_description
1 polymer ?
#
loop_
_entity_poly.entity_id
_entity_poly.type
_entity_poly.pdbx_seq_one_letter_code
_entity_poly.pdbx_strand_id
1 'polypeptide(L)'
;MATVKKKTGKPSDFQGKRLEFLLAFHPTYADASLRGKTRGIWADFFAKYWSNFPWRLPLSQDPDESDPTDYAMLPQDAAEKELHKTTITTVEQKIKLWLGRQNKASNMKDNPWADWLTRFRTPTTSAPKKLADYQYYMQQKVYKRKVTTEYDKRKESVPKDDRMKLRTIIARELLAAETQEIRDAMKQGAEAEHAALLEKHEDALAGLPALDEEGLIEARARFSALVQPLLDGLAAHTGYEISILAGRVKSGNLDIDLHAGVTAATPAELDFSKAEPPVYQDVVRKYSKFVWNARKDASISMGVY
;
A
#
# COMPACT_ATOMS: atom_id res chain seq x y z
N MET A 1 14.05 -4.71 39.73
CA MET A 1 12.83 -4.10 39.17
C MET A 1 13.15 -3.55 37.79
N ALA A 2 12.74 -4.22 36.72
CA ALA A 2 13.02 -3.78 35.36
C ALA A 2 12.06 -2.65 34.97
N THR A 3 12.60 -1.46 34.75
CA THR A 3 11.89 -0.28 34.25
C THR A 3 11.36 -0.55 32.84
N VAL A 4 10.04 -0.65 32.70
CA VAL A 4 9.36 -0.75 31.40
C VAL A 4 9.59 0.55 30.63
N LYS A 5 10.32 0.48 29.51
CA LYS A 5 10.48 1.59 28.57
C LYS A 5 9.10 2.09 28.15
N LYS A 6 8.78 3.34 28.49
CA LYS A 6 7.55 4.03 28.08
C LYS A 6 7.54 4.12 26.55
N LYS A 7 6.63 3.37 25.92
CA LYS A 7 6.47 3.35 24.45
C LYS A 7 5.98 4.74 24.01
N THR A 8 6.79 5.47 23.25
CA THR A 8 6.44 6.78 22.71
C THR A 8 5.35 6.61 21.65
N GLY A 9 4.10 6.86 22.03
CA GLY A 9 2.93 6.77 21.15
C GLY A 9 1.64 7.06 21.92
N LYS A 10 0.59 7.49 21.23
CA LYS A 10 -0.75 7.67 21.83
C LYS A 10 -1.17 6.32 22.46
N PRO A 11 -1.62 6.30 23.73
CA PRO A 11 -2.12 5.08 24.34
C PRO A 11 -3.25 4.49 23.50
N SER A 12 -3.33 3.16 23.45
CA SER A 12 -4.38 2.42 22.73
C SER A 12 -5.76 2.87 23.21
N ASP A 13 -6.69 3.07 22.28
CA ASP A 13 -8.11 3.36 22.58
C ASP A 13 -8.80 2.18 23.30
N PHE A 14 -8.22 0.97 23.22
CA PHE A 14 -8.72 -0.24 23.87
C PHE A 14 -7.88 -0.58 25.09
N GLN A 15 -8.55 -0.82 26.22
CA GLN A 15 -7.98 -1.17 27.53
C GLN A 15 -8.80 -2.30 28.17
N GLY A 16 -8.29 -2.90 29.24
CA GLY A 16 -9.02 -3.87 30.07
C GLY A 16 -9.60 -5.06 29.31
N LYS A 17 -10.84 -5.44 29.62
CA LYS A 17 -11.54 -6.61 29.04
C LYS A 17 -11.68 -6.52 27.53
N ARG A 18 -11.87 -5.32 26.97
CA ARG A 18 -11.89 -5.13 25.51
C ARG A 18 -10.56 -5.48 24.87
N LEU A 19 -9.45 -5.07 25.48
CA LEU A 19 -8.13 -5.39 24.97
C LEU A 19 -7.85 -6.89 25.03
N GLU A 20 -8.22 -7.55 26.12
CA GLU A 20 -8.11 -9.01 26.28
C GLU A 20 -8.91 -9.76 25.21
N PHE A 21 -10.16 -9.34 24.96
CA PHE A 21 -11.00 -9.91 23.91
C PHE A 21 -10.35 -9.76 22.51
N LEU A 22 -9.79 -8.58 22.22
CA LEU A 22 -9.10 -8.33 20.96
C LEU A 22 -7.82 -9.15 20.80
N LEU A 23 -7.06 -9.33 21.88
CA LEU A 23 -5.86 -10.17 21.90
C LEU A 23 -6.20 -11.65 21.72
N ALA A 24 -7.29 -12.13 22.33
CA ALA A 24 -7.76 -13.50 22.17
C ALA A 24 -8.19 -13.80 20.73
N PHE A 25 -8.79 -12.82 20.03
CA PHE A 25 -9.18 -12.96 18.63
C PHE A 25 -8.02 -12.76 17.64
N HIS A 26 -6.93 -12.12 18.06
CA HIS A 26 -5.82 -11.76 17.17
C HIS A 26 -5.25 -12.96 16.37
N PRO A 27 -5.04 -14.17 16.93
CA PRO A 27 -4.57 -15.32 16.14
C PRO A 27 -5.52 -15.73 15.01
N THR A 28 -6.83 -15.72 15.26
CA THR A 28 -7.85 -16.01 14.24
C THR A 28 -7.83 -14.97 13.12
N TYR A 29 -7.71 -13.70 13.48
CA TYR A 29 -7.57 -12.62 12.51
C TYR A 29 -6.27 -12.75 11.69
N ALA A 30 -5.16 -13.09 12.33
CA ALA A 30 -3.87 -13.26 11.68
C ALA A 30 -3.91 -14.39 10.62
N ASP A 31 -4.46 -15.56 10.95
CA ASP A 31 -4.62 -16.66 9.98
C ASP A 31 -5.57 -16.28 8.82
N ALA A 32 -6.72 -15.67 9.12
CA ALA A 32 -7.64 -15.21 8.08
C ALA A 32 -7.02 -14.13 7.17
N SER A 33 -6.17 -13.27 7.74
CA SER A 33 -5.43 -12.25 6.99
C SER A 33 -4.36 -12.86 6.09
N LEU A 34 -3.64 -13.88 6.54
CA LEU A 34 -2.66 -14.60 5.72
C LEU A 34 -3.34 -15.28 4.52
N ARG A 35 -4.55 -15.81 4.70
CA ARG A 35 -5.32 -16.48 3.65
C ARG A 35 -6.16 -15.55 2.77
N GLY A 36 -6.16 -14.24 3.04
CA GLY A 36 -7.00 -13.26 2.32
C GLY A 36 -8.50 -13.41 2.57
N LYS A 37 -8.92 -14.08 3.64
CA LYS A 37 -10.34 -14.40 3.95
C LYS A 37 -10.91 -13.60 5.13
N THR A 38 -10.44 -12.36 5.33
CA THR A 38 -10.86 -11.53 6.48
C THR A 38 -12.32 -11.10 6.44
N ARG A 39 -12.96 -11.06 5.27
CA ARG A 39 -14.36 -10.60 5.15
C ARG A 39 -15.35 -11.49 5.91
N GLY A 40 -15.12 -12.81 5.93
CA GLY A 40 -16.03 -13.78 6.53
C GLY A 40 -16.03 -13.80 8.05
N ILE A 41 -14.91 -13.43 8.69
CA ILE A 41 -14.76 -13.54 10.15
C ILE A 41 -15.38 -12.38 10.92
N TRP A 42 -15.69 -11.26 10.26
CA TRP A 42 -16.15 -10.05 10.93
C TRP A 42 -17.59 -10.16 11.45
N ALA A 43 -18.48 -10.87 10.76
CA ALA A 43 -19.86 -11.02 11.18
C ALA A 43 -19.95 -11.71 12.55
N ASP A 44 -19.31 -12.87 12.68
CA ASP A 44 -19.27 -13.63 13.93
C ASP A 44 -18.51 -12.88 15.04
N PHE A 45 -17.42 -12.20 14.67
CA PHE A 45 -16.64 -11.40 15.61
C PHE A 45 -17.47 -10.26 16.19
N PHE A 46 -18.11 -9.44 15.36
CA PHE A 46 -18.89 -8.29 15.84
C PHE A 46 -20.14 -8.72 16.57
N ALA A 47 -20.79 -9.83 16.17
CA ALA A 47 -21.87 -10.42 16.95
C ALA A 47 -21.41 -10.72 18.39
N LYS A 48 -20.27 -11.39 18.56
CA LYS A 48 -19.71 -11.68 19.89
C LYS A 48 -19.24 -10.41 20.62
N TYR A 49 -18.61 -9.48 19.91
CA TYR A 49 -18.12 -8.23 20.49
C TYR A 49 -19.26 -7.42 21.08
N TRP A 50 -20.32 -7.17 20.30
CA TRP A 50 -21.46 -6.36 20.73
C TRP A 50 -22.31 -7.06 21.81
N SER A 51 -22.30 -8.39 21.90
CA SER A 51 -22.89 -9.11 23.04
C SER A 51 -22.12 -8.92 24.35
N ASN A 52 -20.80 -8.70 24.30
CA ASN A 52 -19.98 -8.49 25.49
C ASN A 52 -19.80 -7.00 25.83
N PHE A 53 -19.84 -6.12 24.82
CA PHE A 53 -19.54 -4.69 24.96
C PHE A 53 -20.66 -3.87 24.34
N PRO A 54 -21.63 -3.40 25.13
CA PRO A 54 -22.74 -2.61 24.63
C PRO A 54 -22.28 -1.31 23.95
N TRP A 55 -22.97 -0.88 22.90
CA TRP A 55 -22.59 0.28 22.09
C TRP A 55 -22.66 1.61 22.85
N ARG A 56 -23.53 1.71 23.86
CA ARG A 56 -23.66 2.89 24.74
C ARG A 56 -22.51 3.03 25.72
N LEU A 57 -21.74 1.96 25.95
CA LEU A 57 -20.63 1.96 26.89
C LEU A 57 -19.39 2.60 26.25
N PRO A 58 -18.84 3.69 26.82
CA PRO A 58 -17.63 4.32 26.29
C PRO A 58 -16.46 3.32 26.16
N LEU A 59 -15.62 3.50 25.15
CA LEU A 59 -14.45 2.63 24.89
C LEU A 59 -13.45 2.55 26.05
N SER A 60 -13.45 3.55 26.93
CA SER A 60 -12.58 3.64 28.12
C SER A 60 -13.12 2.91 29.35
N GLN A 61 -14.36 2.43 29.33
CA GLN A 61 -15.03 1.77 30.46
C GLN A 61 -15.35 0.33 30.13
N ASP A 62 -15.01 -0.61 31.00
CA ASP A 62 -15.39 -2.01 30.86
C ASP A 62 -16.79 -2.27 31.42
N PRO A 63 -17.53 -3.26 30.89
CA PRO A 63 -18.83 -3.62 31.40
C PRO A 63 -18.70 -4.15 32.83
N ASP A 64 -19.52 -3.62 33.74
CA ASP A 64 -19.60 -4.12 35.10
C ASP A 64 -20.25 -5.51 35.10
N GLU A 65 -19.74 -6.41 35.94
CA GLU A 65 -20.25 -7.78 36.03
C GLU A 65 -21.56 -7.85 36.82
N SER A 66 -21.86 -6.83 37.64
CA SER A 66 -23.02 -6.80 38.53
C SER A 66 -24.31 -6.25 37.93
N ASP A 67 -24.29 -5.57 36.78
CA ASP A 67 -25.52 -4.99 36.20
C ASP A 67 -25.52 -5.01 34.65
N PRO A 68 -25.95 -6.11 34.02
CA PRO A 68 -25.93 -6.26 32.56
C PRO A 68 -27.06 -5.50 31.85
N THR A 69 -27.93 -4.78 32.56
CA THR A 69 -29.30 -4.51 32.09
C THR A 69 -29.54 -3.14 31.45
N ASP A 70 -28.78 -2.10 31.78
CA ASP A 70 -29.10 -0.73 31.33
C ASP A 70 -28.70 -0.42 29.87
N TYR A 71 -27.79 -1.19 29.28
CA TYR A 71 -27.20 -0.84 27.98
C TYR A 71 -27.75 -1.66 26.79
N ALA A 72 -28.57 -2.67 27.04
CA ALA A 72 -29.13 -3.57 26.02
C ALA A 72 -30.41 -3.04 25.35
N MET A 73 -30.89 -1.84 25.72
CA MET A 73 -32.09 -1.25 25.13
C MET A 73 -31.90 -0.92 23.64
N LEU A 74 -32.81 -1.44 22.81
CA LEU A 74 -32.91 -1.11 21.39
C LEU A 74 -33.10 0.41 21.20
N PRO A 75 -32.44 1.04 20.22
CA PRO A 75 -32.66 2.46 19.92
C PRO A 75 -34.13 2.74 19.60
N GLN A 76 -34.77 3.61 20.37
CA GLN A 76 -36.20 3.91 20.25
C GLN A 76 -36.44 5.02 19.22
N ASP A 77 -35.65 6.09 19.28
CA ASP A 77 -35.83 7.30 18.47
C ASP A 77 -34.93 7.35 17.24
N ALA A 78 -35.31 8.15 16.23
CA ALA A 78 -34.53 8.34 15.00
C ALA A 78 -33.13 8.90 15.28
N ALA A 79 -33.00 9.84 16.21
CA ALA A 79 -31.71 10.39 16.63
C ALA A 79 -30.81 9.33 17.29
N GLU A 80 -31.40 8.44 18.08
CA GLU A 80 -30.69 7.37 18.77
C GLU A 80 -30.23 6.27 17.79
N LYS A 81 -31.03 5.99 16.76
CA LYS A 81 -30.66 5.07 15.66
C LYS A 81 -29.46 5.56 14.87
N GLU A 82 -29.38 6.87 14.58
CA GLU A 82 -28.21 7.46 13.91
C GLU A 82 -26.97 7.45 14.81
N LEU A 83 -27.12 7.74 16.11
CA LEU A 83 -26.02 7.64 17.07
C LEU A 83 -25.51 6.19 17.19
N HIS A 84 -26.42 5.22 17.23
CA HIS A 84 -26.09 3.79 17.23
C HIS A 84 -25.27 3.41 16.00
N LYS A 85 -25.77 3.77 14.80
CA LYS A 85 -25.10 3.46 13.53
C LYS A 85 -23.71 4.09 13.41
N THR A 86 -23.57 5.36 13.80
CA THR A 86 -22.28 6.07 13.75
C THR A 86 -21.29 5.51 14.77
N THR A 87 -21.75 5.18 15.98
CA THR A 87 -20.92 4.59 17.03
C THR A 87 -20.41 3.21 16.62
N ILE A 88 -21.30 2.32 16.18
CA ILE A 88 -20.92 0.98 15.70
C ILE A 88 -19.89 1.11 14.58
N THR A 89 -20.19 1.90 13.54
CA THR A 89 -19.29 2.05 12.39
C THR A 89 -17.91 2.54 12.82
N THR A 90 -17.86 3.52 13.72
CA THR A 90 -16.61 4.10 14.23
C THR A 90 -15.81 3.08 15.05
N VAL A 91 -16.47 2.35 15.95
CA VAL A 91 -15.82 1.34 16.80
C VAL A 91 -15.32 0.17 15.97
N GLU A 92 -16.13 -0.34 15.03
CA GLU A 92 -15.72 -1.41 14.12
C GLU A 92 -14.49 -1.00 13.29
N GLN A 93 -14.47 0.23 12.77
CA GLN A 93 -13.33 0.76 12.03
C GLN A 93 -12.08 0.84 12.93
N LYS A 94 -12.21 1.33 14.16
CA LYS A 94 -11.10 1.36 15.13
C LYS A 94 -10.56 -0.04 15.43
N ILE A 95 -11.42 -1.04 15.60
CA ILE A 95 -11.03 -2.43 15.84
C ILE A 95 -10.30 -2.99 14.62
N LYS A 96 -10.87 -2.83 13.42
CA LYS A 96 -10.25 -3.26 12.15
C LYS A 96 -8.86 -2.65 11.97
N LEU A 97 -8.72 -1.34 12.24
CA LEU A 97 -7.44 -0.64 12.16
C LEU A 97 -6.46 -1.12 13.22
N TRP A 98 -6.91 -1.37 14.45
CA TRP A 98 -6.06 -1.86 15.53
C TRP A 98 -5.53 -3.26 15.21
N LEU A 99 -6.40 -4.22 14.85
CA LEU A 99 -6.01 -5.57 14.46
C LEU A 99 -5.09 -5.56 13.24
N GLY A 100 -5.39 -4.73 12.24
CA GLY A 100 -4.53 -4.54 11.07
C GLY A 100 -3.13 -4.00 11.42
N ARG A 101 -3.02 -3.09 12.40
CA ARG A 101 -1.72 -2.57 12.87
C ARG A 101 -0.93 -3.62 13.65
N GLN A 102 -1.58 -4.39 14.53
CA GLN A 102 -0.93 -5.48 15.25
C GLN A 102 -0.39 -6.53 14.26
N ASN A 103 -1.20 -6.92 13.29
CA ASN A 103 -0.81 -7.91 12.29
C ASN A 103 0.25 -7.40 11.30
N LYS A 104 0.28 -6.08 10.97
CA LYS A 104 1.40 -5.50 10.21
C LYS A 104 2.70 -5.55 10.98
N ALA A 105 2.67 -5.26 12.28
CA ALA A 105 3.88 -5.30 13.11
C ALA A 105 4.46 -6.72 13.24
N SER A 106 3.62 -7.76 13.22
CA SER A 106 4.07 -9.16 13.16
C SER A 106 4.55 -9.54 11.75
N ASN A 107 3.78 -9.22 10.71
CA ASN A 107 4.05 -9.71 9.36
C ASN A 107 5.19 -8.98 8.64
N MET A 108 5.60 -7.79 9.11
CA MET A 108 6.73 -7.06 8.53
C MET A 108 8.10 -7.60 8.95
N LYS A 109 8.18 -8.39 10.03
CA LYS A 109 9.49 -8.89 10.51
C LYS A 109 10.07 -10.01 9.64
N ASP A 110 9.22 -10.79 8.99
CA ASP A 110 9.61 -12.01 8.28
C ASP A 110 8.90 -12.17 6.92
N ASN A 111 8.65 -11.07 6.19
CA ASN A 111 8.05 -11.20 4.86
C ASN A 111 9.15 -11.57 3.83
N PRO A 112 9.20 -12.82 3.33
CA PRO A 112 10.23 -13.23 2.36
C PRO A 112 10.15 -12.42 1.06
N TRP A 113 8.98 -11.85 0.77
CA TRP A 113 8.72 -11.06 -0.43
C TRP A 113 9.16 -9.60 -0.32
N ALA A 114 9.56 -9.09 0.84
CA ALA A 114 9.84 -7.67 1.02
C ALA A 114 10.96 -7.18 0.10
N ASP A 115 12.09 -7.90 0.06
CA ASP A 115 13.26 -7.56 -0.75
C ASP A 115 13.03 -7.75 -2.25
N TRP A 116 12.14 -8.67 -2.62
CA TRP A 116 11.76 -8.89 -4.02
C TRP A 116 10.78 -7.82 -4.50
N LEU A 117 9.72 -7.54 -3.74
CA LEU A 117 8.69 -6.53 -4.08
C LEU A 117 9.25 -5.10 -4.09
N THR A 118 10.26 -4.80 -3.26
CA THR A 118 10.93 -3.49 -3.28
C THR A 118 11.64 -3.22 -4.60
N ARG A 119 12.06 -4.25 -5.35
CA ARG A 119 12.67 -4.08 -6.68
C ARG A 119 11.68 -3.64 -7.75
N PHE A 120 10.40 -4.00 -7.59
CA PHE A 120 9.32 -3.60 -8.51
C PHE A 120 8.66 -2.29 -8.12
N ARG A 121 8.82 -1.86 -6.86
CA ARG A 121 8.34 -0.57 -6.40
C ARG A 121 9.31 0.52 -6.82
N THR A 122 9.07 1.13 -7.98
CA THR A 122 9.37 2.56 -8.18
C THR A 122 8.80 3.29 -6.96
N PRO A 123 9.56 4.16 -6.27
CA PRO A 123 9.20 4.53 -4.92
C PRO A 123 7.82 5.17 -4.94
N THR A 124 6.91 4.58 -4.16
CA THR A 124 5.69 5.23 -3.68
C THR A 124 6.16 6.33 -2.72
N THR A 125 6.82 7.34 -3.27
CA THR A 125 7.19 8.53 -2.52
C THR A 125 5.89 9.17 -2.10
N SER A 126 5.71 9.31 -0.79
CA SER A 126 4.77 10.26 -0.23
C SER A 126 4.80 11.56 -1.03
N ALA A 127 3.64 12.22 -1.17
CA ALA A 127 3.51 13.49 -1.88
C ALA A 127 4.75 14.39 -1.67
N PRO A 128 5.41 14.82 -2.76
CA PRO A 128 6.66 15.56 -2.66
C PRO A 128 6.43 16.81 -1.81
N LYS A 129 7.24 16.95 -0.77
CA LYS A 129 7.19 18.12 0.11
C LYS A 129 7.90 19.27 -0.58
N LYS A 130 7.29 20.46 -0.55
CA LYS A 130 7.94 21.70 -0.98
C LYS A 130 9.23 21.89 -0.16
N LEU A 131 10.36 22.02 -0.86
CA LEU A 131 11.64 22.37 -0.23
C LEU A 131 11.54 23.79 0.33
N ALA A 132 12.14 24.02 1.50
CA ALA A 132 12.27 25.39 1.99
C ALA A 132 13.25 26.18 1.12
N ASP A 133 13.04 27.49 0.98
CA ASP A 133 13.81 28.35 0.06
C ASP A 133 15.33 28.25 0.27
N TYR A 134 15.79 28.18 1.52
CA TYR A 134 17.21 28.00 1.85
C TYR A 134 17.76 26.62 1.44
N GLN A 135 16.93 25.57 1.40
CA GLN A 135 17.34 24.25 0.94
C GLN A 135 17.47 24.24 -0.58
N TYR A 136 16.53 24.88 -1.29
CA TYR A 136 16.61 25.08 -2.73
C TYR A 136 17.87 25.89 -3.10
N TYR A 137 18.14 26.98 -2.38
CA TYR A 137 19.35 27.79 -2.51
C TYR A 137 20.64 26.96 -2.38
N MET A 138 20.70 26.00 -1.45
CA MET A 138 21.85 25.11 -1.28
C MET A 138 22.07 24.12 -2.44
N GLN A 139 21.03 23.82 -3.21
CA GLN A 139 21.10 22.88 -4.34
C GLN A 139 21.61 23.56 -5.62
N GLN A 140 21.40 24.87 -5.75
CA GLN A 140 21.87 25.66 -6.88
C GLN A 140 23.40 25.68 -6.98
N LYS A 141 23.94 25.36 -8.16
CA LYS A 141 25.40 25.20 -8.37
C LYS A 141 26.22 26.43 -7.94
N VAL A 142 25.70 27.62 -8.22
CA VAL A 142 26.36 28.90 -7.93
C VAL A 142 26.51 29.13 -6.42
N TYR A 143 25.45 28.86 -5.66
CA TYR A 143 25.38 29.17 -4.23
C TYR A 143 25.85 28.02 -3.34
N LYS A 144 25.76 26.78 -3.82
CA LYS A 144 26.30 25.58 -3.16
C LYS A 144 27.78 25.74 -2.82
N ARG A 145 28.57 26.37 -3.69
CA ARG A 145 29.99 26.63 -3.43
C ARG A 145 30.18 27.63 -2.29
N LYS A 146 29.42 28.74 -2.28
CA LYS A 146 29.47 29.74 -1.19
C LYS A 146 29.12 29.12 0.17
N VAL A 147 28.03 28.34 0.23
CA VAL A 147 27.60 27.65 1.45
C VAL A 147 28.66 26.65 1.92
N THR A 148 29.29 25.90 1.00
CA THR A 148 30.30 24.90 1.35
C THR A 148 31.56 25.56 1.91
N THR A 149 32.02 26.66 1.30
CA THR A 149 33.18 27.41 1.80
C THR A 149 32.94 27.96 3.20
N GLU A 150 31.77 28.55 3.48
CA GLU A 150 31.44 29.05 4.82
C GLU A 150 31.26 27.91 5.84
N TYR A 151 30.70 26.78 5.39
CA TYR A 151 30.61 25.59 6.22
C TYR A 151 31.99 25.03 6.59
N ASP A 152 32.92 24.94 5.65
CA ASP A 152 34.26 24.42 5.90
C ASP A 152 35.05 25.29 6.88
N LYS A 153 34.81 26.61 6.91
CA LYS A 153 35.41 27.50 7.91
C LYS A 153 34.86 27.27 9.32
N ARG A 154 33.59 26.92 9.46
CA ARG A 154 32.88 26.85 10.77
C ARG A 154 32.70 25.42 11.29
N LYS A 155 32.92 24.38 10.48
CA LYS A 155 32.66 22.97 10.85
C LYS A 155 33.52 22.46 12.01
N GLU A 156 34.71 23.02 12.19
CA GLU A 156 35.66 22.62 13.25
C GLU A 156 35.26 23.17 14.61
N SER A 157 34.56 24.31 14.65
CA SER A 157 34.03 24.91 15.88
C SER A 157 32.77 24.24 16.43
N VAL A 158 32.19 23.25 15.74
CA VAL A 158 30.89 22.64 16.10
C VAL A 158 31.00 21.11 16.23
N PRO A 159 30.38 20.51 17.27
CA PRO A 159 30.29 19.05 17.43
C PRO A 159 29.72 18.36 16.19
N LYS A 160 30.17 17.12 15.93
CA LYS A 160 29.83 16.37 14.71
C LYS A 160 28.33 16.22 14.48
N ASP A 161 27.55 16.04 15.55
CA ASP A 161 26.10 15.83 15.50
C ASP A 161 25.32 17.09 15.07
N ASP A 162 25.90 18.28 15.31
CA ASP A 162 25.26 19.56 14.99
C ASP A 162 25.74 20.16 13.64
N ARG A 163 26.71 19.53 12.98
CA ARG A 163 27.24 20.00 11.69
C ARG A 163 26.18 20.11 10.60
N MET A 164 25.20 19.20 10.58
CA MET A 164 24.08 19.30 9.62
C MET A 164 23.17 20.50 9.90
N LYS A 165 22.93 20.83 11.17
CA LYS A 165 22.19 22.04 11.55
C LYS A 165 22.96 23.29 11.17
N LEU A 166 24.28 23.31 11.42
CA LEU A 166 25.16 24.42 11.04
C LEU A 166 25.05 24.73 9.54
N ARG A 167 25.08 23.71 8.68
CA ARG A 167 24.94 23.91 7.23
C ARG A 167 23.61 24.58 6.85
N THR A 168 22.55 24.22 7.54
CA THR A 168 21.22 24.81 7.36
C THR A 168 21.18 26.26 7.84
N ILE A 169 21.82 26.56 8.97
CA ILE A 169 21.93 27.92 9.51
C ILE A 169 22.69 28.83 8.54
N ILE A 170 23.86 28.39 8.07
CA ILE A 170 24.69 29.13 7.11
C ILE A 170 23.90 29.43 5.83
N ALA A 171 23.14 28.47 5.32
CA ALA A 171 22.32 28.69 4.13
C ALA A 171 21.23 29.75 4.36
N ARG A 172 20.60 29.78 5.54
CA ARG A 172 19.63 30.82 5.90
C ARG A 172 20.28 32.19 6.01
N GLU A 173 21.44 32.27 6.66
CA GLU A 173 22.21 33.52 6.80
C GLU A 173 22.61 34.08 5.44
N LEU A 174 23.18 33.23 4.58
CA LEU A 174 23.58 33.63 3.24
C LEU A 174 22.37 34.05 2.39
N LEU A 175 21.28 33.28 2.40
CA LEU A 175 20.07 33.66 1.66
C LEU A 175 19.47 34.97 2.18
N ALA A 176 19.51 35.22 3.50
CA ALA A 176 19.00 36.46 4.08
C ALA A 176 19.85 37.69 3.72
N ALA A 177 21.16 37.50 3.51
CA ALA A 177 22.11 38.54 3.10
C ALA A 177 22.13 38.83 1.60
N GLU A 178 21.59 37.95 0.76
CA GLU A 178 21.45 38.17 -0.68
C GLU A 178 20.36 39.21 -1.00
N THR A 179 20.35 39.72 -2.22
CA THR A 179 19.40 40.74 -2.66
C THR A 179 17.96 40.22 -2.68
N GLN A 180 17.00 41.15 -2.60
CA GLN A 180 15.57 40.80 -2.66
C GLN A 180 15.23 40.03 -3.94
N GLU A 181 15.81 40.44 -5.08
CA GLU A 181 15.64 39.76 -6.38
C GLU A 181 16.08 38.29 -6.34
N ILE A 182 17.22 37.99 -5.71
CA ILE A 182 17.72 36.61 -5.59
C ILE A 182 16.81 35.80 -4.67
N ARG A 183 16.33 36.38 -3.56
CA ARG A 183 15.41 35.69 -2.64
C ARG A 183 14.09 35.33 -3.33
N ASP A 184 13.53 36.27 -4.09
CA ASP A 184 12.29 36.04 -4.84
C ASP A 184 12.49 35.01 -5.94
N ALA A 185 13.62 35.04 -6.66
CA ALA A 185 13.97 34.03 -7.65
C ALA A 185 14.13 32.63 -7.03
N MET A 186 14.71 32.50 -5.83
CA MET A 186 14.81 31.22 -5.14
C MET A 186 13.44 30.70 -4.70
N LYS A 187 12.56 31.57 -4.23
CA LYS A 187 11.19 31.21 -3.85
C LYS A 187 10.39 30.72 -5.05
N GLN A 188 10.45 31.45 -6.17
CA GLN A 188 9.80 31.05 -7.42
C GLN A 188 10.37 29.74 -7.97
N GLY A 189 11.69 29.55 -7.92
CA GLY A 189 12.34 28.31 -8.34
C GLY A 189 11.92 27.10 -7.50
N ALA A 190 11.83 27.28 -6.17
CA ALA A 190 11.34 26.23 -5.26
C ALA A 190 9.87 25.89 -5.50
N GLU A 191 9.04 26.89 -5.85
CA GLU A 191 7.64 26.70 -6.24
C GLU A 191 7.50 25.95 -7.56
N ALA A 192 8.27 26.34 -8.57
CA ALA A 192 8.25 25.70 -9.89
C ALA A 192 8.72 24.24 -9.81
N GLU A 193 9.79 23.96 -9.07
CA GLU A 193 10.26 22.57 -8.89
C GLU A 193 9.24 21.74 -8.10
N HIS A 194 8.60 22.31 -7.07
CA HIS A 194 7.55 21.63 -6.32
C HIS A 194 6.32 21.33 -7.19
N ALA A 195 5.90 22.28 -8.04
CA ALA A 195 4.82 22.07 -9.00
C ALA A 195 5.14 20.95 -9.99
N ALA A 196 6.35 20.95 -10.57
CA ALA A 196 6.77 19.89 -11.50
C ALA A 196 6.88 18.51 -10.83
N LEU A 197 7.27 18.46 -9.55
CA LEU A 197 7.28 17.21 -8.78
C LEU A 197 5.86 16.75 -8.42
N LEU A 198 4.96 17.68 -8.12
CA LEU A 198 3.55 17.38 -7.88
C LEU A 198 2.88 16.82 -9.13
N GLU A 199 3.08 17.43 -10.30
CA GLU A 199 2.56 16.94 -11.58
C GLU A 199 3.01 15.50 -11.84
N LYS A 200 4.32 15.21 -11.72
CA LYS A 200 4.84 13.84 -11.86
C LYS A 200 4.26 12.86 -10.83
N HIS A 201 3.98 13.33 -9.62
CA HIS A 201 3.38 12.50 -8.58
C HIS A 201 1.89 12.27 -8.84
N GLU A 202 1.17 13.26 -9.36
CA GLU A 202 -0.22 13.16 -9.80
C GLU A 202 -0.34 12.23 -11.00
N ASP A 203 0.54 12.33 -12.00
CA ASP A 203 0.63 11.39 -13.12
C ASP A 203 0.88 9.95 -12.63
N ALA A 204 1.76 9.78 -11.64
CA ALA A 204 2.02 8.48 -11.03
C ALA A 204 0.82 7.95 -10.22
N LEU A 205 0.01 8.82 -9.61
CA LEU A 205 -1.18 8.46 -8.84
C LEU A 205 -2.42 8.23 -9.69
N ALA A 206 -2.58 8.95 -10.79
CA ALA A 206 -3.69 8.84 -11.72
C ALA A 206 -3.76 7.45 -12.40
N GLY A 207 -2.71 6.64 -12.21
CA GLY A 207 -2.57 5.33 -12.83
C GLY A 207 -2.13 5.46 -14.29
N LEU A 208 -1.93 4.33 -14.94
CA LEU A 208 -1.64 4.33 -16.37
C LEU A 208 -2.87 4.89 -17.10
N PRO A 209 -2.72 5.92 -17.97
CA PRO A 209 -3.82 6.38 -18.79
C PRO A 209 -4.36 5.20 -19.61
N ALA A 210 -5.67 5.20 -19.87
CA ALA A 210 -6.26 4.20 -20.73
C ALA A 210 -5.54 4.21 -22.08
N LEU A 211 -4.91 3.08 -22.42
CA LEU A 211 -4.25 2.92 -23.72
C LEU A 211 -5.31 2.98 -24.82
N ASP A 212 -5.00 3.71 -25.89
CA ASP A 212 -5.74 3.67 -27.15
C ASP A 212 -5.58 2.31 -27.84
N GLU A 213 -6.28 2.09 -28.96
CA GLU A 213 -6.24 0.79 -29.64
C GLU A 213 -4.83 0.39 -30.09
N GLU A 214 -4.03 1.37 -30.54
CA GLU A 214 -2.64 1.16 -30.96
C GLU A 214 -1.74 0.82 -29.77
N GLY A 215 -1.84 1.58 -28.67
CA GLY A 215 -1.11 1.30 -27.43
C GLY A 215 -1.48 -0.05 -26.83
N LEU A 216 -2.74 -0.49 -26.95
CA LEU A 216 -3.16 -1.83 -26.54
C LEU A 216 -2.57 -2.93 -27.43
N ILE A 217 -2.34 -2.70 -28.72
CA ILE A 217 -1.69 -3.66 -29.61
C ILE A 217 -0.21 -3.77 -29.24
N GLU A 218 0.46 -2.65 -29.05
CA GLU A 218 1.87 -2.62 -28.67
C GLU A 218 2.12 -3.24 -27.28
N ALA A 219 1.28 -2.91 -26.29
CA ALA A 219 1.36 -3.50 -24.96
C ALA A 219 1.22 -5.03 -24.99
N ARG A 220 0.39 -5.57 -25.90
CA ARG A 220 0.26 -7.02 -26.11
C ARG A 220 1.49 -7.61 -26.78
N ALA A 221 1.99 -6.97 -27.83
CA ALA A 221 3.21 -7.42 -28.51
C ALA A 221 4.42 -7.49 -27.56
N ARG A 222 4.44 -6.65 -26.53
CA ARG A 222 5.49 -6.60 -25.50
C ARG A 222 5.14 -7.35 -24.22
N PHE A 223 3.93 -7.89 -24.10
CA PHE A 223 3.43 -8.50 -22.87
C PHE A 223 4.32 -9.65 -22.42
N SER A 224 4.66 -10.56 -23.34
CA SER A 224 5.56 -11.68 -23.11
C SER A 224 6.92 -11.23 -22.57
N ALA A 225 7.54 -10.24 -23.23
CA ALA A 225 8.85 -9.73 -22.85
C ALA A 225 8.86 -9.06 -21.47
N LEU A 226 7.72 -8.50 -21.04
CA LEU A 226 7.57 -7.86 -19.74
C LEU A 226 7.24 -8.86 -18.62
N VAL A 227 6.43 -9.87 -18.91
CA VAL A 227 5.98 -10.87 -17.92
C VAL A 227 7.02 -11.96 -17.69
N GLN A 228 7.82 -12.31 -18.70
CA GLN A 228 8.83 -13.36 -18.57
C GLN A 228 9.82 -13.11 -17.42
N PRO A 229 10.47 -11.92 -17.29
CA PRO A 229 11.41 -11.68 -16.19
C PRO A 229 10.73 -11.69 -14.80
N LEU A 230 9.44 -11.36 -14.75
CA LEU A 230 8.64 -11.44 -13.52
C LEU A 230 8.42 -12.90 -13.12
N LEU A 231 8.03 -13.75 -14.07
CA LEU A 231 7.85 -15.18 -13.85
C LEU A 231 9.16 -15.86 -13.45
N ASP A 232 10.25 -15.56 -14.15
CA ASP A 232 11.58 -16.09 -13.83
C ASP A 232 12.01 -15.64 -12.42
N GLY A 233 11.76 -14.38 -12.07
CA GLY A 233 12.06 -13.84 -10.74
C GLY A 233 11.23 -14.48 -9.64
N LEU A 234 9.95 -14.77 -9.89
CA LEU A 234 9.08 -15.50 -8.97
C LEU A 234 9.54 -16.94 -8.81
N ALA A 235 9.81 -17.63 -9.92
CA ALA A 235 10.28 -19.02 -9.93
C ALA A 235 11.61 -19.16 -9.18
N ALA A 236 12.57 -18.25 -9.40
CA ALA A 236 13.83 -18.23 -8.69
C ALA A 236 13.66 -17.94 -7.18
N HIS A 237 12.66 -17.14 -6.80
CA HIS A 237 12.43 -16.77 -5.41
C HIS A 237 11.66 -17.84 -4.62
N THR A 238 10.70 -18.54 -5.24
CA THR A 238 9.85 -19.53 -4.56
C THR A 238 10.22 -20.98 -4.85
N GLY A 239 11.01 -21.22 -5.90
CA GLY A 239 11.25 -22.56 -6.45
C GLY A 239 10.03 -23.16 -7.15
N TYR A 240 9.03 -22.35 -7.51
CA TYR A 240 7.85 -22.84 -8.24
C TYR A 240 8.03 -22.73 -9.74
N GLU A 241 7.45 -23.67 -10.47
CA GLU A 241 7.22 -23.51 -11.90
C GLU A 241 5.90 -22.79 -12.11
N ILE A 242 5.96 -21.62 -12.75
CA ILE A 242 4.82 -20.70 -12.86
C ILE A 242 4.55 -20.43 -14.33
N SER A 243 3.29 -20.55 -14.70
CA SER A 243 2.77 -20.21 -16.02
C SER A 243 1.54 -19.32 -15.91
N ILE A 244 1.41 -18.36 -16.81
CA ILE A 244 0.29 -17.42 -16.92
C ILE A 244 -0.41 -17.64 -18.26
N LEU A 245 -1.71 -17.93 -18.18
CA LEU A 245 -2.63 -17.90 -19.32
C LEU A 245 -3.39 -16.56 -19.30
N ALA A 246 -3.35 -15.86 -20.43
CA ALA A 246 -4.11 -14.64 -20.66
C ALA A 246 -4.96 -14.82 -21.91
N GLY A 247 -6.26 -14.50 -21.83
CA GLY A 247 -7.17 -14.64 -22.97
C GLY A 247 -8.08 -13.44 -23.16
N ARG A 248 -8.42 -13.12 -24.41
CA ARG A 248 -9.39 -12.08 -24.77
C ARG A 248 -10.26 -12.50 -25.95
N VAL A 249 -11.46 -11.94 -26.00
CA VAL A 249 -12.34 -12.02 -27.18
C VAL A 249 -12.42 -10.64 -27.83
N LYS A 250 -11.99 -10.50 -29.09
CA LYS A 250 -12.19 -9.29 -29.92
C LYS A 250 -12.99 -9.68 -31.16
N SER A 251 -14.14 -9.04 -31.36
CA SER A 251 -15.00 -9.23 -32.54
C SER A 251 -15.35 -10.69 -32.85
N GLY A 252 -15.59 -11.51 -31.82
CA GLY A 252 -15.89 -12.93 -31.97
C GLY A 252 -14.68 -13.83 -32.20
N ASN A 253 -13.46 -13.30 -32.23
CA ASN A 253 -12.23 -14.08 -32.26
C ASN A 253 -11.62 -14.16 -30.86
N LEU A 254 -11.26 -15.37 -30.45
CA LEU A 254 -10.55 -15.64 -29.20
C LEU A 254 -9.04 -15.60 -29.46
N ASP A 255 -8.35 -14.83 -28.65
CA ASP A 255 -6.90 -14.66 -28.67
C ASP A 255 -6.38 -15.06 -27.28
N ILE A 256 -5.49 -16.05 -27.23
CA ILE A 256 -4.90 -16.57 -25.99
C ILE A 256 -3.39 -16.49 -26.11
N ASP A 257 -2.81 -15.87 -25.10
CA ASP A 257 -1.38 -15.77 -24.92
C ASP A 257 -0.99 -16.56 -23.67
N LEU A 258 0.05 -17.38 -23.77
CA LEU A 258 0.59 -18.15 -22.66
C LEU A 258 2.05 -17.82 -22.47
N HIS A 259 2.41 -17.53 -21.23
CA HIS A 259 3.80 -17.40 -20.80
C HIS A 259 4.09 -18.41 -19.71
N ALA A 260 5.17 -19.15 -19.87
CA ALA A 260 5.71 -20.02 -18.84
C ALA A 260 7.07 -19.47 -18.42
N GLY A 261 7.43 -19.57 -17.15
CA GLY A 261 8.75 -19.20 -16.60
C GLY A 261 9.88 -20.12 -17.10
N VAL A 262 9.86 -20.48 -18.38
CA VAL A 262 10.80 -21.37 -19.05
C VAL A 262 11.57 -20.58 -20.10
N THR A 263 12.88 -20.82 -20.17
CA THR A 263 13.76 -20.19 -21.17
C THR A 263 14.04 -21.18 -22.29
N ALA A 264 14.67 -20.72 -23.39
CA ALA A 264 15.11 -21.62 -24.46
C ALA A 264 16.09 -22.71 -24.00
N ALA A 265 16.73 -22.52 -22.83
CA ALA A 265 17.64 -23.49 -22.22
C ALA A 265 16.94 -24.47 -21.27
N THR A 266 15.64 -24.29 -21.00
CA THR A 266 14.88 -25.17 -20.11
C THR A 266 14.66 -26.53 -20.78
N PRO A 267 15.00 -27.66 -20.12
CA PRO A 267 14.72 -29.01 -20.61
C PRO A 267 13.25 -29.20 -20.99
N ALA A 268 13.00 -30.03 -22.01
CA ALA A 268 11.65 -30.22 -22.54
C ALA A 268 10.69 -30.83 -21.50
N GLU A 269 11.20 -31.57 -20.51
CA GLU A 269 10.39 -32.16 -19.44
C GLU A 269 9.87 -31.14 -18.43
N LEU A 270 10.49 -29.95 -18.36
CA LEU A 270 10.10 -28.85 -17.47
C LEU A 270 9.24 -27.79 -18.17
N ASP A 271 8.96 -27.98 -19.46
CA ASP A 271 8.06 -27.14 -20.23
C ASP A 271 6.73 -27.89 -20.38
N PHE A 272 5.70 -27.47 -19.63
CA PHE A 272 4.38 -28.12 -19.65
C PHE A 272 3.80 -28.29 -21.07
N SER A 273 4.10 -27.37 -21.99
CA SER A 273 3.62 -27.45 -23.37
C SER A 273 4.31 -28.56 -24.19
N LYS A 274 5.56 -28.91 -23.83
CA LYS A 274 6.36 -29.94 -24.49
C LYS A 274 6.31 -31.29 -23.77
N ALA A 275 6.29 -31.27 -22.44
CA ALA A 275 6.26 -32.46 -21.60
C ALA A 275 4.93 -33.22 -21.75
N GLU A 276 3.80 -32.49 -21.75
CA GLU A 276 2.46 -33.09 -21.83
C GLU A 276 1.56 -32.36 -22.85
N PRO A 277 1.88 -32.43 -24.16
CA PRO A 277 1.13 -31.72 -25.20
C PRO A 277 -0.39 -31.96 -25.19
N PRO A 278 -0.93 -33.19 -25.02
CA PRO A 278 -2.37 -33.40 -25.06
C PRO A 278 -3.10 -32.81 -23.85
N VAL A 279 -2.48 -32.87 -22.66
CA VAL A 279 -3.03 -32.29 -21.43
C VAL A 279 -2.99 -30.76 -21.52
N TYR A 280 -1.87 -30.23 -22.01
CA TYR A 280 -1.70 -28.82 -22.27
C TYR A 280 -2.80 -28.27 -23.20
N GLN A 281 -3.05 -28.93 -24.33
CA GLN A 281 -4.12 -28.55 -25.26
C GLN A 281 -5.51 -28.60 -24.61
N ASP A 282 -5.76 -29.55 -23.71
CA ASP A 282 -7.03 -29.62 -22.96
C ASP A 282 -7.18 -28.45 -21.97
N VAL A 283 -6.12 -28.07 -21.26
CA VAL A 283 -6.11 -26.90 -20.36
C VAL A 283 -6.39 -25.62 -21.14
N VAL A 284 -5.66 -25.40 -22.25
CA VAL A 284 -5.88 -24.23 -23.11
C VAL A 284 -7.33 -24.20 -23.60
N ARG A 285 -7.86 -25.33 -24.09
CA ARG A 285 -9.25 -25.43 -24.57
C ARG A 285 -10.29 -25.13 -23.49
N LYS A 286 -10.08 -25.63 -22.27
CA LYS A 286 -10.98 -25.35 -21.12
C LYS A 286 -10.93 -23.87 -20.75
N TYR A 287 -9.73 -23.28 -20.73
CA TYR A 287 -9.55 -21.85 -20.47
C TYR A 287 -10.18 -20.99 -21.58
N SER A 288 -10.00 -21.35 -22.85
CA SER A 288 -10.67 -20.75 -24.02
C SER A 288 -12.18 -20.66 -23.83
N LYS A 289 -12.79 -21.78 -23.44
CA LYS A 289 -14.24 -21.86 -23.21
C LYS A 289 -14.68 -20.95 -22.06
N PHE A 290 -13.90 -20.90 -20.98
CA PHE A 290 -14.16 -20.00 -19.86
C PHE A 290 -14.13 -18.52 -20.27
N VAL A 291 -13.06 -18.09 -20.96
CA VAL A 291 -12.89 -16.70 -21.43
C VAL A 291 -14.03 -16.30 -22.38
N TRP A 292 -14.41 -17.21 -23.28
CA TRP A 292 -15.52 -17.01 -24.21
C TRP A 292 -16.85 -16.80 -23.48
N ASN A 293 -17.19 -17.67 -22.53
CA ASN A 293 -18.45 -17.61 -21.80
C ASN A 293 -18.54 -16.37 -20.90
N ALA A 294 -17.47 -16.05 -20.16
CA ALA A 294 -17.43 -14.88 -19.28
C ALA A 294 -17.68 -13.57 -20.04
N ARG A 295 -17.20 -13.46 -21.29
CA ARG A 295 -17.44 -12.30 -22.17
C ARG A 295 -18.85 -12.29 -22.77
N LYS A 296 -19.42 -13.45 -23.08
CA LYS A 296 -20.80 -13.56 -23.56
C LYS A 296 -21.78 -13.05 -22.51
N ASP A 297 -21.61 -13.44 -21.25
CA ASP A 297 -22.47 -12.99 -20.15
C ASP A 297 -22.28 -11.50 -19.84
N ALA A 298 -21.05 -10.97 -19.97
CA ALA A 298 -20.78 -9.55 -19.83
C ALA A 298 -21.47 -8.71 -20.94
N SER A 299 -21.49 -9.19 -22.18
CA SER A 299 -22.19 -8.53 -23.29
C SER A 299 -23.72 -8.52 -23.14
N ILE A 300 -24.28 -9.52 -22.46
CA ILE A 300 -25.70 -9.58 -22.11
C ILE A 300 -26.01 -8.59 -20.97
N SER A 301 -25.10 -8.42 -20.00
CA SER A 301 -25.31 -7.48 -18.88
C SER A 301 -25.15 -5.99 -19.25
N MET A 302 -24.37 -5.67 -20.30
CA MET A 302 -24.21 -4.28 -20.79
C MET A 302 -25.20 -3.89 -21.88
N GLY A 303 -26.08 -4.82 -22.31
CA GLY A 303 -27.16 -4.58 -23.27
C GLY A 303 -28.51 -4.24 -22.63
N VAL A 304 -28.54 -3.95 -21.33
CA VAL A 304 -29.74 -3.49 -20.62
C VAL A 304 -29.44 -2.15 -19.96
N TYR A 305 -29.35 -1.11 -20.79
CA TYR A 305 -29.68 0.28 -20.47
C TYR A 305 -30.09 0.99 -21.75
#